data_AF-A0A974UAZ0-F1
#
_entry.id   AF-A0A974UAZ0-F1
#
_cell.length_a   1.000
_cell.length_b   1.000
_cell.length_c   1.000
_cell.angle_alpha   90.00
_cell.angle_beta   90.00
_cell.angle_gamma   90.00
#
_symmetry.space_group_name_H-M   'P 1'
#
loop_
_entity.id
_entity.type
_entity.pdbx_description
1 polymer ?
#
loop_
_entity_poly.entity_id
_entity_poly.type
_entity_poly.pdbx_seq_one_letter_code
_entity_poly.pdbx_strand_id
1 'polypeptide(L)' 'MVNVIYPHEEISRIMTAAVVSLKFRKDLLQNPMNAIAQGYGDETFILAKDQAEQLSKIHAKTLEEFATKIIYT' A
#
# COMPACT_ATOMS: atom_id res chain seq x y z
N MET A 1 14.73 -2.43 17.84
CA MET A 1 14.15 -1.10 17.55
C MET A 1 13.25 -1.28 16.36
N VAL A 2 11.93 -1.15 16.55
CA VAL A 2 11.02 -1.07 15.39
C VAL A 2 11.30 0.30 14.80
N ASN A 3 11.94 0.35 13.63
CA ASN A 3 12.08 1.59 12.90
C ASN A 3 10.69 1.89 12.35
N VAL A 4 9.88 2.61 13.12
CA VAL A 4 8.56 3.05 12.66
C VAL A 4 8.85 4.08 11.58
N ILE A 5 9.00 3.61 10.35
CA ILE A 5 8.87 4.47 9.18
C ILE A 5 7.46 5.01 9.30
N TYR A 6 7.33 6.27 9.74
CA TYR A 6 6.05 6.97 9.73
C TYR A 6 5.42 6.67 8.37
N PRO A 7 4.17 6.16 8.30
CA PRO A 7 3.58 5.81 7.03
C PRO A 7 3.59 7.08 6.19
N HIS A 8 4.52 7.11 5.24
CA HIS A 8 4.72 8.24 4.36
C HIS A 8 3.35 8.59 3.76
N GLU A 9 3.10 9.87 3.55
CA GLU A 9 1.77 10.40 3.20
C GLU A 9 1.03 9.52 2.17
N GLU A 10 1.76 9.05 1.16
CA GLU A 10 1.27 8.14 0.11
C GLU A 10 0.83 6.76 0.61
N ILE A 11 1.57 6.14 1.52
CA ILE A 11 1.16 4.87 2.15
C ILE A 11 -0.12 5.08 2.96
N SER A 12 -0.22 6.18 3.70
CA SER A 12 -1.44 6.52 4.44
C SER A 12 -2.65 6.73 3.51
N ARG A 13 -2.43 7.38 2.35
CA ARG A 13 -3.45 7.54 1.29
C ARG A 13 -3.86 6.20 0.69
N ILE A 14 -2.92 5.32 0.37
CA ILE A 14 -3.18 3.96 -0.15
C ILE A 14 -4.01 3.15 0.86
N MET A 15 -3.61 3.18 2.14
CA MET A 15 -4.32 2.46 3.21
C MET A 15 -5.75 3.01 3.38
N THR A 16 -5.91 4.33 3.35
CA THR A 16 -7.23 4.97 3.39
C THR A 16 -8.11 4.53 2.21
N ALA A 17 -7.58 4.55 0.99
CA ALA A 17 -8.30 4.09 -0.20
C ALA A 17 -8.72 2.61 -0.07
N ALA A 18 -7.85 1.76 0.46
CA ALA A 18 -8.15 0.35 0.71
C ALA A 18 -9.17 0.14 1.84
N VAL A 19 -9.23 1.02 2.84
CA VAL A 19 -10.29 0.99 3.87
C VAL A 19 -11.64 1.33 3.25
N VAL A 20 -11.71 2.39 2.45
CA VAL A 20 -12.96 2.92 1.88
C VAL A 20 -13.48 2.06 0.72
N SER A 21 -12.60 1.52 -0.13
CA SER A 21 -13.00 0.78 -1.33
C SER A 21 -12.60 -0.69 -1.28
N LEU A 22 -13.61 -1.56 -1.21
CA LEU A 22 -13.42 -3.01 -1.29
C LEU A 22 -12.82 -3.45 -2.63
N LYS A 23 -13.13 -2.74 -3.72
CA LYS A 23 -12.54 -3.03 -5.03
C LYS A 23 -11.04 -2.74 -5.01
N PHE A 24 -10.66 -1.52 -4.63
CA PHE A 24 -9.25 -1.12 -4.56
C PHE A 24 -8.47 -2.03 -3.60
N ARG A 25 -9.06 -2.38 -2.45
CA ARG A 25 -8.46 -3.34 -1.51
C ARG A 25 -8.14 -4.68 -2.15
N LYS A 26 -9.09 -5.26 -2.90
CA LYS A 26 -8.88 -6.54 -3.59
C LYS A 26 -7.76 -6.42 -4.62
N ASP A 27 -7.78 -5.37 -5.42
CA ASP A 27 -6.77 -5.10 -6.44
C ASP A 27 -5.38 -4.92 -5.79
N LEU A 28 -5.29 -4.17 -4.69
CA LEU A 28 -4.07 -3.93 -3.90
C LEU A 28 -3.50 -5.24 -3.32
N LEU A 29 -4.33 -6.08 -2.70
CA LEU A 29 -3.87 -7.35 -2.10
C LEU A 29 -3.47 -8.39 -3.16
N GLN A 30 -4.05 -8.32 -4.36
CA GLN A 30 -3.69 -9.20 -5.48
C GLN A 30 -2.40 -8.75 -6.16
N ASN A 31 -2.25 -7.46 -6.43
CA ASN A 31 -1.05 -6.88 -7.04
C ASN A 31 -0.90 -5.41 -6.62
N PRO A 32 -0.08 -5.14 -5.59
CA PRO A 32 0.05 -3.79 -5.04
C PRO A 32 0.51 -2.78 -6.09
N MET A 33 1.54 -3.12 -6.86
CA MET A 33 2.13 -2.22 -7.85
C MET A 33 1.15 -1.85 -8.97
N ASN A 34 0.37 -2.83 -9.44
CA ASN A 34 -0.65 -2.55 -10.44
C ASN A 34 -1.80 -1.70 -9.89
N ALA A 35 -2.27 -1.97 -8.67
CA ALA A 35 -3.33 -1.18 -8.05
C ALA A 35 -2.90 0.28 -7.83
N ILE A 36 -1.67 0.49 -7.37
CA ILE A 36 -1.08 1.81 -7.16
C ILE A 36 -0.92 2.55 -8.49
N ALA A 37 -0.45 1.86 -9.55
CA ALA A 37 -0.29 2.45 -10.87
C ALA A 37 -1.63 2.84 -11.53
N GLN A 38 -2.70 2.08 -11.28
CA GLN A 38 -4.05 2.43 -11.74
C GLN A 38 -4.65 3.60 -10.94
N GLY A 39 -4.15 3.85 -9.73
CA GLY A 39 -4.67 4.89 -8.84
C GLY A 39 -6.01 4.53 -8.22
N TYR A 40 -6.64 5.52 -7.59
CA TYR A 40 -7.94 5.39 -6.97
C TYR A 40 -8.80 6.62 -7.29
N GLY A 41 -9.90 6.42 -8.02
CA GLY A 41 -10.70 7.54 -8.54
C GLY A 41 -9.90 8.35 -9.55
N ASP A 42 -9.81 9.67 -9.33
CA ASP A 42 -9.00 10.58 -10.14
C ASP A 42 -7.61 10.85 -9.53
N GLU A 43 -7.24 10.12 -8.47
CA GLU A 43 -5.96 10.29 -7.77
C GLU A 43 -4.95 9.21 -8.13
N THR A 44 -3.70 9.64 -8.32
CA THR A 44 -2.53 8.76 -8.43
C THR A 44 -1.69 8.80 -7.17
N PHE A 45 -0.99 7.71 -6.88
CA PHE A 45 -0.04 7.63 -5.77
C PHE A 45 1.39 7.83 -6.27
N ILE A 46 2.18 8.67 -5.61
CA ILE A 46 3.55 9.03 -6.02
C ILE A 46 4.54 8.46 -5.01
N LEU A 47 4.91 7.21 -5.19
CA LEU A 47 5.82 6.54 -4.28
C LEU A 47 7.29 6.87 -4.58
N ALA A 48 8.06 7.02 -3.52
CA ALA A 48 9.51 6.99 -3.63
C ALA A 48 9.98 5.58 -4.06
N LYS A 49 11.17 5.51 -4.68
CA LYS A 49 11.67 4.27 -5.30
C LYS A 49 11.83 3.13 -4.29
N ASP A 50 12.34 3.45 -3.10
CA ASP A 50 12.48 2.54 -1.97
C ASP A 50 11.13 1.99 -1.50
N GLN A 51 10.11 2.85 -1.39
CA GLN A 51 8.75 2.43 -1.02
C GLN A 51 8.11 1.53 -2.08
N ALA A 52 8.25 1.88 -3.36
CA ALA A 52 7.77 1.06 -4.46
C ALA A 52 8.45 -0.33 -4.45
N GLU A 53 9.76 -0.37 -4.22
CA GLU A 53 10.50 -1.62 -4.10
C GLU A 53 10.02 -2.46 -2.90
N GLN A 54 9.81 -1.84 -1.75
CA GLN A 54 9.28 -2.51 -0.57
C GLN A 54 7.89 -3.09 -0.83
N LEU A 55 6.96 -2.28 -1.36
CA LEU A 55 5.59 -2.68 -1.65
C LEU A 55 5.53 -3.81 -2.69
N SER A 56 6.45 -3.84 -3.66
CA SER A 56 6.52 -4.92 -4.66
C SER A 56 6.82 -6.30 -4.06
N LYS A 57 7.44 -6.33 -2.87
CA LYS A 57 7.79 -7.56 -2.14
C LYS A 57 6.69 -8.02 -1.19
N ILE A 58 5.65 -7.20 -0.96
CA ILE A 58 4.57 -7.51 -0.04
C ILE A 58 3.53 -8.38 -0.74
N HIS A 59 3.38 -9.61 -0.23
CA HIS A 59 2.26 -10.48 -0.54
C HIS A 59 1.40 -10.64 0.71
N ALA A 60 0.17 -10.13 0.71
CA ALA A 60 -0.73 -10.18 1.86
C ALA A 60 -2.13 -10.63 1.44
N LYS A 61 -2.81 -11.37 2.30
CA LYS A 61 -4.20 -11.82 2.06
C LYS A 61 -5.24 -10.91 2.70
N THR A 62 -4.83 -10.11 3.68
CA THR A 62 -5.69 -9.16 4.39
C THR A 62 -5.02 -7.79 4.47
N LEU A 63 -5.82 -6.76 4.69
CA LEU A 63 -5.32 -5.39 4.86
C LEU A 63 -4.50 -5.24 6.15
N GLU A 64 -4.85 -6.00 7.19
CA GLU A 64 -4.06 -6.09 8.43
C GLU A 64 -2.67 -6.66 8.16
N GLU A 65 -2.58 -7.80 7.48
CA GLU A 65 -1.30 -8.42 7.13
C GLU A 65 -0.45 -7.47 6.24
N PHE A 66 -1.09 -6.78 5.31
CA PHE A 66 -0.45 -5.77 4.48
C PHE A 66 0.14 -4.63 5.32
N ALA A 67 -0.64 -4.08 6.25
CA ALA A 67 -0.20 -3.02 7.17
C ALA A 67 0.96 -3.48 8.07
N THR A 68 0.89 -4.70 8.60
CA THR A 68 1.97 -5.31 9.38
C THR A 68 3.25 -5.39 8.55
N LYS A 69 3.18 -5.85 7.30
CA LYS A 69 4.39 -5.97 6.44
C LYS A 69 5.00 -4.63 6.07
N ILE A 70 4.20 -3.56 5.96
CA ILE A 70 4.72 -2.20 5.78
C ILE A 70 5.55 -1.74 6.99
N ILE A 71 5.11 -2.07 8.21
CA ILE A 71 5.75 -1.60 9.46
C ILE A 71 7.03 -2.38 9.77
N TYR A 72 7.10 -3.66 9.39
CA TYR A 72 8.18 -4.57 9.78
C TYR A 72 9.18 -4.93 8.68
N THR A 73 9.03 -4.39 7.46
CA THR A 73 10.00 -4.53 6.36
C THR A 73 10.87 -3.29 6.27
#